data_AF-A0A2G7FQQ3-F1
#
_entry.id   AF-A0A2G7FQQ3-F1
#
_cell.length_a   1.000
_cell.length_b   1.000
_cell.length_c   1.000
_cell.angle_alpha   90.00
_cell.angle_beta   90.00
_cell.angle_gamma   90.00
#
_symmetry.space_group_name_H-M   'P 1'
#
loop_
_entity.id
_entity.type
_entity.pdbx_description
1 polymer ?
#
loop_
_entity_poly.entity_id
_entity_poly.type
_entity_poly.pdbx_seq_one_letter_code
_entity_poly.pdbx_strand_id
1 'polypeptide(L)'
;MDIVDHWLSFSNATSQEVNTAPDLASIDYWPQTPSGGYSLVWEHILEAFKSQPSSPGLSPPIQLFQGDFTFNKNFMSYRLSSSAQWVDRNLVLTQEHRLRISNSQTRTLQATHITSLPFRVCAHLSTTDVSTIRTSRSNKSLTKSSLLIFAIAAAFPPHLRKGLPQPDTSLQLEDAETKSNFIWRCKSCATKYRVRYEGRNGGEVVVTAWHCFGKELWKAQQFWTYLVRREGPTLGPAKRNSEYYSVSRSLPDFKIPEST
;
A
#
# COMPACT_ATOMS: atom_id res chain seq x y z
N MET A 1 7.98 -26.87 -28.49
CA MET A 1 7.11 -26.76 -27.30
C MET A 1 7.80 -25.73 -26.46
N ASP A 2 7.57 -24.47 -26.81
CA ASP A 2 8.45 -23.35 -26.47
C ASP A 2 7.66 -22.36 -25.65
N ILE A 3 8.12 -22.18 -24.41
CA ILE A 3 7.62 -21.21 -23.44
C ILE A 3 8.25 -19.87 -23.84
N VAL A 4 7.41 -18.94 -24.31
CA VAL A 4 7.86 -17.58 -24.62
C VAL A 4 7.95 -16.79 -23.31
N ASP A 5 9.18 -16.55 -22.89
CA ASP A 5 9.56 -15.50 -21.94
C ASP A 5 9.03 -14.15 -22.41
N HIS A 6 8.06 -13.59 -21.67
CA HIS A 6 7.71 -12.17 -21.76
C HIS A 6 7.96 -11.52 -20.40
N TRP A 7 9.24 -11.23 -20.14
CA TRP A 7 9.64 -10.26 -19.13
C TRP A 7 9.45 -8.86 -19.71
N LEU A 8 8.44 -8.13 -19.23
CA LEU A 8 8.27 -6.72 -19.58
C LEU A 8 9.13 -5.85 -18.66
N SER A 9 10.13 -5.22 -19.28
CA SER A 9 10.97 -4.13 -18.75
C SER A 9 10.40 -2.76 -19.16
N PHE A 10 11.08 -1.68 -18.71
CA PHE A 10 10.93 -0.23 -18.94
C PHE A 10 10.17 0.55 -17.84
N SER A 11 10.58 1.76 -17.39
CA SER A 11 11.44 2.80 -18.00
C SER A 11 12.26 3.60 -16.97
N ASN A 12 13.48 4.01 -17.33
CA ASN A 12 14.13 5.18 -16.71
C ASN A 12 13.41 6.45 -17.16
N ALA A 13 12.80 7.20 -16.23
CA ALA A 13 12.19 8.50 -16.54
C ALA A 13 13.01 9.62 -15.90
N THR A 14 13.75 10.33 -16.74
CA THR A 14 14.32 11.65 -16.48
C THR A 14 13.17 12.63 -16.26
N SER A 15 13.31 13.48 -15.25
CA SER A 15 12.35 14.51 -14.86
C SER A 15 12.13 15.55 -15.96
N GLN A 16 11.00 15.47 -16.67
CA GLN A 16 10.39 16.61 -17.35
C GLN A 16 8.87 16.43 -17.46
N GLU A 17 8.18 17.56 -17.44
CA GLU A 17 6.75 17.76 -17.16
C GLU A 17 5.81 16.84 -17.95
N VAL A 18 4.99 16.06 -17.24
CA VAL A 18 3.85 15.36 -17.82
C VAL A 18 2.60 15.73 -17.02
N ASN A 19 1.67 16.44 -17.65
CA ASN A 19 0.25 16.32 -17.32
C ASN A 19 -0.10 14.85 -17.53
N THR A 20 0.04 14.02 -16.49
CA THR A 20 -0.01 12.57 -16.67
C THR A 20 -1.38 12.12 -17.14
N ALA A 21 -1.43 11.77 -18.42
CA ALA A 21 -2.38 10.78 -18.92
C ALA A 21 -2.39 9.59 -17.94
N PRO A 22 -3.56 9.01 -17.63
CA PRO A 22 -3.67 7.90 -16.69
C PRO A 22 -2.71 6.73 -16.99
N ASP A 23 -2.30 6.61 -18.26
CA ASP A 23 -1.47 5.57 -18.87
C ASP A 23 0.02 5.58 -18.43
N LEU A 24 0.50 6.65 -17.77
CA LEU A 24 1.89 6.73 -17.28
C LEU A 24 2.00 6.73 -15.75
N ALA A 25 0.88 6.69 -15.04
CA ALA A 25 0.88 6.65 -13.58
C ALA A 25 0.95 5.19 -13.10
N SER A 26 1.64 4.95 -12.00
CA SER A 26 1.61 3.66 -11.31
C SER A 26 1.42 3.84 -9.81
N ILE A 27 0.97 2.79 -9.14
CA ILE A 27 0.89 2.81 -7.68
C ILE A 27 2.31 2.65 -7.12
N ASP A 28 2.71 3.61 -6.28
CA ASP A 28 4.04 3.68 -5.67
C ASP A 28 4.15 2.72 -4.48
N TYR A 29 4.47 1.46 -4.77
CA TYR A 29 4.73 0.43 -3.77
C TYR A 29 6.20 0.39 -3.37
N TRP A 30 6.49 0.15 -2.09
CA TRP A 30 7.86 -0.20 -1.67
C TRP A 30 8.02 -1.72 -1.53
N PRO A 31 9.19 -2.30 -1.91
CA PRO A 31 10.34 -1.68 -2.54
C PRO A 31 10.20 -1.64 -4.06
N GLN A 32 10.58 -0.49 -4.65
CA GLN A 32 11.01 -0.41 -6.04
C GLN A 32 12.53 -0.44 -6.07
N THR A 33 13.13 -1.32 -6.87
CA THR A 33 14.59 -1.31 -7.11
C THR A 33 14.90 -1.16 -8.59
N PRO A 34 16.13 -0.76 -8.96
CA PRO A 34 16.55 -0.74 -10.36
C PRO A 34 16.44 -2.12 -11.04
N SER A 35 16.54 -3.19 -10.26
CA SER A 35 16.39 -4.58 -10.70
C SER A 35 14.93 -5.05 -10.80
N GLY A 36 13.95 -4.20 -10.51
CA GLY A 36 12.52 -4.49 -10.63
C GLY A 36 11.71 -4.18 -9.37
N GLY A 37 10.40 -4.37 -9.50
CA GLY A 37 9.41 -4.18 -8.45
C GLY A 37 8.03 -4.52 -8.99
N TYR A 38 7.03 -4.60 -8.11
CA TYR A 38 5.65 -4.69 -8.58
C TYR A 38 5.15 -3.29 -8.95
N SER A 39 4.65 -3.13 -10.17
CA SER A 39 4.05 -1.88 -10.64
C SER A 39 2.69 -2.17 -11.25
N LEU A 40 1.66 -1.59 -10.65
CA LEU A 40 0.33 -1.60 -11.23
C LEU A 40 0.13 -0.32 -12.02
N VAL A 41 -0.24 -0.43 -13.30
CA VAL A 41 -0.62 0.66 -14.20
C VAL A 41 -2.11 0.59 -14.55
N TRP A 42 -2.62 1.65 -15.16
CA TRP A 42 -4.04 1.81 -15.46
C TRP A 42 -4.56 0.76 -16.46
N GLU A 43 -3.71 0.35 -17.41
CA GLU A 43 -4.01 -0.63 -18.45
C GLU A 43 -4.42 -1.99 -17.87
N HIS A 44 -3.80 -2.40 -16.75
CA HIS A 44 -4.20 -3.62 -16.06
C HIS A 44 -5.65 -3.55 -15.55
N ILE A 45 -6.06 -2.37 -15.07
CA ILE A 45 -7.43 -2.13 -14.62
C ILE A 45 -8.38 -2.17 -15.83
N LEU A 46 -8.04 -1.46 -16.91
CA LEU A 46 -8.85 -1.48 -18.14
C LEU A 46 -9.07 -2.91 -18.65
N GLU A 47 -8.01 -3.71 -18.69
CA GLU A 47 -8.08 -5.11 -19.13
C GLU A 47 -8.98 -5.94 -18.22
N ALA A 48 -8.89 -5.77 -16.90
CA ALA A 48 -9.76 -6.44 -15.95
C ALA A 48 -11.24 -6.19 -16.24
N PHE A 49 -11.60 -4.92 -16.50
CA PHE A 49 -12.98 -4.50 -16.74
C PHE A 49 -13.60 -5.12 -18.02
N LYS A 50 -12.79 -5.59 -18.98
CA LYS A 50 -13.30 -6.35 -20.14
C LYS A 50 -13.89 -7.71 -19.76
N SER A 51 -13.44 -8.27 -18.64
CA SER A 51 -13.87 -9.58 -18.11
C SER A 51 -14.73 -9.46 -16.85
N GLN A 52 -15.35 -8.30 -16.62
CA GLN A 52 -16.17 -8.06 -15.44
C GLN A 52 -17.36 -9.04 -15.35
N PRO A 53 -17.58 -9.71 -14.20
CA PRO A 53 -18.73 -10.57 -13.99
C PRO A 53 -20.06 -9.82 -14.07
N SER A 54 -21.07 -10.45 -14.67
CA SER A 54 -22.43 -9.91 -14.78
C SER A 54 -23.21 -9.97 -13.47
N SER A 55 -22.91 -10.92 -12.59
CA SER A 55 -23.54 -11.10 -11.29
C SER A 55 -22.64 -10.66 -10.12
N PRO A 56 -23.23 -10.21 -9.00
CA PRO A 56 -22.48 -10.01 -7.77
C PRO A 56 -22.06 -11.35 -7.18
N GLY A 57 -20.91 -11.36 -6.52
CA GLY A 57 -20.34 -12.55 -5.90
C GLY A 57 -18.82 -12.42 -5.79
N LEU A 58 -18.18 -13.54 -5.49
CA LEU A 58 -16.74 -13.68 -5.44
C LEU A 58 -16.26 -14.34 -6.74
N SER A 59 -15.42 -13.67 -7.52
CA SER A 59 -14.76 -14.31 -8.66
C SER A 59 -13.49 -15.03 -8.22
N PRO A 60 -12.99 -15.98 -9.03
CA PRO A 60 -11.61 -16.44 -8.93
C PRO A 60 -10.61 -15.27 -9.11
N PRO A 61 -9.36 -15.44 -8.65
CA PRO A 61 -8.27 -14.49 -8.91
C PRO A 61 -8.02 -14.29 -10.41
N ILE A 62 -7.82 -13.03 -10.80
CA ILE A 62 -7.47 -12.61 -12.15
C ILE A 62 -5.96 -12.78 -12.33
N GLN A 63 -5.56 -13.63 -13.27
CA GLN A 63 -4.16 -13.99 -13.50
C GLN A 63 -3.26 -12.77 -13.77
N LEU A 64 -3.78 -11.75 -14.45
CA LEU A 64 -3.05 -10.50 -14.76
C LEU A 64 -2.46 -9.80 -13.53
N PHE A 65 -3.08 -9.98 -12.35
CA PHE A 65 -2.66 -9.31 -11.12
C PHE A 65 -1.84 -10.20 -10.19
N GLN A 66 -1.66 -11.48 -10.55
CA GLN A 66 -0.86 -12.42 -9.78
C GLN A 66 0.61 -12.05 -9.90
N GLY A 67 1.25 -11.83 -8.75
CA GLY A 67 2.67 -11.56 -8.69
C GLY A 67 3.21 -11.94 -7.34
N ASP A 68 4.44 -12.43 -7.30
CA ASP A 68 5.16 -12.71 -6.07
C ASP A 68 6.60 -12.26 -6.23
N PHE A 69 7.00 -11.30 -5.41
CA PHE A 69 8.29 -10.64 -5.50
C PHE A 69 8.97 -10.68 -4.15
N THR A 70 10.20 -11.20 -4.11
CA THR A 70 11.03 -11.20 -2.91
C THR A 70 12.25 -10.33 -3.11
N PHE A 71 12.51 -9.44 -2.15
CA PHE A 71 13.62 -8.52 -2.13
C PHE A 71 14.34 -8.60 -0.79
N ASN A 72 15.66 -8.68 -0.84
CA ASN A 72 16.50 -8.69 0.35
C ASN A 72 17.36 -7.42 0.38
N LYS A 73 17.29 -6.67 1.48
CA LYS A 73 18.13 -5.48 1.69
C LYS A 73 18.60 -5.40 3.12
N ASN A 74 19.91 -5.26 3.28
CA ASN A 74 20.57 -5.26 4.59
C ASN A 74 20.14 -6.51 5.39
N PHE A 75 19.52 -6.30 6.55
CA PHE A 75 19.04 -7.37 7.43
C PHE A 75 17.55 -7.70 7.24
N MET A 76 16.87 -7.12 6.24
CA MET A 76 15.45 -7.34 5.97
C MET A 76 15.23 -8.17 4.70
N SER A 77 14.32 -9.13 4.81
CA SER A 77 13.72 -9.84 3.69
C SER A 77 12.28 -9.38 3.57
N TYR A 78 11.94 -8.90 2.38
CA TYR A 78 10.62 -8.40 2.02
C TYR A 78 10.03 -9.27 0.93
N ARG A 79 8.79 -9.70 1.08
CA ARG A 79 8.01 -10.38 0.04
C ARG A 79 6.71 -9.64 -0.20
N LEU A 80 6.37 -9.40 -1.46
CA LEU A 80 5.09 -8.87 -1.88
C LEU A 80 4.39 -9.90 -2.74
N SER A 81 3.26 -10.40 -2.26
CA SER A 81 2.35 -11.19 -3.08
C SER A 81 1.15 -10.34 -3.45
N SER A 82 0.75 -10.38 -4.73
CA SER A 82 -0.34 -9.59 -5.28
C SER A 82 -1.33 -10.50 -5.99
N SER A 83 -2.61 -10.15 -5.90
CA SER A 83 -3.70 -10.79 -6.63
C SER A 83 -4.86 -9.81 -6.75
N ALA A 84 -5.73 -9.95 -7.74
CA ALA A 84 -6.98 -9.18 -7.79
C ALA A 84 -8.14 -10.09 -8.15
N GLN A 85 -9.33 -9.72 -7.70
CA GLN A 85 -10.56 -10.43 -8.02
C GLN A 85 -11.75 -9.50 -7.89
N TRP A 86 -12.89 -9.94 -8.42
CA TRP A 86 -14.16 -9.25 -8.28
C TRP A 86 -14.84 -9.68 -6.97
N VAL A 87 -15.28 -8.69 -6.19
CA VAL A 87 -16.03 -8.88 -4.94
C VAL A 87 -17.27 -8.00 -4.98
N ASP A 88 -18.45 -8.61 -5.07
CA ASP A 88 -19.73 -7.90 -5.23
C ASP A 88 -19.69 -6.85 -6.37
N ARG A 89 -19.08 -7.25 -7.50
CA ARG A 89 -18.78 -6.44 -8.69
C ARG A 89 -17.73 -5.34 -8.51
N ASN A 90 -17.10 -5.19 -7.35
CA ASN A 90 -15.94 -4.31 -7.21
C ASN A 90 -14.67 -5.05 -7.63
N LEU A 91 -13.82 -4.42 -8.44
CA LEU A 91 -12.47 -4.93 -8.63
C LEU A 91 -11.64 -4.60 -7.39
N VAL A 92 -11.17 -5.63 -6.70
CA VAL A 92 -10.36 -5.50 -5.48
C VAL A 92 -9.00 -6.13 -5.71
N LEU A 93 -7.95 -5.31 -5.64
CA LEU A 93 -6.57 -5.75 -5.58
C LEU A 93 -6.19 -6.04 -4.13
N THR A 94 -5.65 -7.22 -3.88
CA THR A 94 -5.10 -7.65 -2.60
C THR A 94 -3.58 -7.72 -2.71
N GLN A 95 -2.90 -7.06 -1.79
CA GLN A 95 -1.46 -7.11 -1.65
C GLN A 95 -1.08 -7.56 -0.25
N GLU A 96 -0.20 -8.54 -0.17
CA GLU A 96 0.34 -9.05 1.07
C GLU A 96 1.84 -8.73 1.13
N HIS A 97 2.17 -7.80 2.01
CA HIS A 97 3.54 -7.41 2.31
C HIS A 97 4.01 -8.21 3.53
N ARG A 98 5.03 -9.05 3.35
CA ARG A 98 5.68 -9.80 4.42
C ARG A 98 7.07 -9.27 4.66
N LEU A 99 7.35 -8.87 5.89
CA LEU A 99 8.65 -8.34 6.30
C LEU A 99 9.20 -9.18 7.45
N ARG A 100 10.41 -9.69 7.27
CA ARG A 100 11.12 -10.47 8.30
C ARG A 100 12.60 -10.16 8.32
N ILE A 101 13.26 -10.48 9.42
CA ILE A 101 14.73 -10.41 9.49
C ILE A 101 15.33 -11.57 8.69
N SER A 102 16.26 -11.28 7.78
CA SER A 102 16.90 -12.30 6.93
C SER A 102 17.69 -13.33 7.73
N ASN A 103 18.33 -12.91 8.84
CA ASN A 103 18.99 -13.78 9.81
C ASN A 103 18.20 -13.82 11.13
N SER A 104 17.09 -14.54 11.11
CA SER A 104 16.16 -14.65 12.25
C SER A 104 16.70 -15.41 13.46
N GLN A 105 17.82 -16.12 13.32
CA GLN A 105 18.45 -16.88 14.42
C GLN A 105 19.12 -15.97 15.45
N THR A 106 19.51 -14.75 15.05
CA THR A 106 20.31 -13.84 15.87
C THR A 106 19.56 -12.59 16.32
N ARG A 107 18.40 -12.31 15.74
CA ARG A 107 17.66 -11.07 16.01
C ARG A 107 16.16 -11.24 15.81
N THR A 108 15.41 -10.68 16.75
CA THR A 108 13.96 -10.59 16.68
C THR A 108 13.54 -9.32 15.94
N LEU A 109 12.50 -9.42 15.11
CA LEU A 109 11.87 -8.30 14.43
C LEU A 109 11.24 -7.35 15.46
N GLN A 110 11.63 -6.08 15.40
CA GLN A 110 11.08 -4.99 16.22
C GLN A 110 10.27 -4.05 15.33
N ALA A 111 9.29 -3.37 15.91
CA ALA A 111 8.42 -2.45 15.18
C ALA A 111 9.21 -1.29 14.54
N THR A 112 10.24 -0.80 15.23
CA THR A 112 11.16 0.25 14.74
C THR A 112 11.88 -0.15 13.46
N HIS A 113 12.16 -1.45 13.25
CA HIS A 113 12.76 -1.89 12.01
C HIS A 113 11.85 -1.63 10.81
N ILE A 114 10.53 -1.79 10.96
CA ILE A 114 9.57 -1.55 9.88
C ILE A 114 9.34 -0.05 9.68
N THR A 115 9.12 0.70 10.78
CA THR A 115 8.80 2.13 10.70
C THR A 115 9.99 2.96 10.22
N SER A 116 11.21 2.44 10.29
CA SER A 116 12.42 3.07 9.74
C SER A 116 12.59 2.90 8.22
N LEU A 117 11.86 1.96 7.61
CA LEU A 117 11.85 1.77 6.16
C LEU A 117 10.93 2.81 5.51
N PRO A 118 11.11 3.17 4.23
CA PRO A 118 10.13 3.95 3.48
C PRO A 118 8.97 3.06 2.99
N PHE A 119 8.38 2.29 3.91
CA PHE A 119 7.28 1.36 3.64
C PHE A 119 5.98 2.12 3.33
N ARG A 120 5.23 1.63 2.33
CA ARG A 120 3.99 2.26 1.85
C ARG A 120 2.93 1.22 1.55
N VAL A 121 1.71 1.52 1.96
CA VAL A 121 0.51 0.75 1.63
C VAL A 121 -0.26 1.41 0.49
N CYS A 122 -0.34 2.74 0.50
CA CYS A 122 -0.86 3.53 -0.63
C CYS A 122 -0.17 4.89 -0.63
N ALA A 123 -0.49 5.74 -1.61
CA ALA A 123 0.05 7.09 -1.69
C ALA A 123 -0.14 7.92 -0.40
N HIS A 124 -1.13 7.59 0.45
CA HIS A 124 -1.47 8.34 1.66
C HIS A 124 -0.96 7.71 2.96
N LEU A 125 -0.56 6.44 2.91
CA LEU A 125 -0.17 5.65 4.07
C LEU A 125 1.27 5.19 3.89
N SER A 126 2.19 5.95 4.49
CA SER A 126 3.62 5.67 4.48
C SER A 126 4.20 5.73 5.89
N THR A 127 5.36 5.12 6.07
CA THR A 127 6.24 5.28 7.23
C THR A 127 7.34 6.31 6.99
N THR A 128 7.30 7.04 5.87
CA THR A 128 8.33 8.04 5.54
C THR A 128 8.11 9.27 6.42
N ASP A 129 9.19 9.79 7.02
CA ASP A 129 9.12 11.04 7.77
C ASP A 129 8.99 12.25 6.82
N VAL A 130 8.24 13.26 7.29
CA VAL A 130 8.21 14.59 6.67
C VAL A 130 9.59 15.23 6.85
N SER A 131 10.45 15.22 5.83
CA SER A 131 11.40 16.34 5.72
C SER A 131 10.54 17.56 5.38
N THR A 132 10.58 18.60 6.23
CA THR A 132 9.77 19.82 6.03
C THR A 132 9.88 20.27 4.58
N ILE A 133 8.83 20.06 3.79
CA ILE A 133 8.78 20.59 2.44
C ILE A 133 8.58 22.09 2.62
N ARG A 134 9.70 22.83 2.68
CA ARG A 134 9.72 24.29 2.65
C ARG A 134 9.18 24.74 1.30
N THR A 135 7.85 24.79 1.18
CA THR A 135 7.23 25.63 0.16
C THR A 135 7.27 27.05 0.69
N SER A 136 7.76 27.99 -0.11
CA SER A 136 8.08 29.38 0.28
C SER A 136 6.91 30.21 0.83
N ARG A 137 5.71 29.62 0.97
CA ARG A 137 4.47 30.31 1.37
C ARG A 137 3.59 29.55 2.36
N SER A 138 4.03 28.42 2.92
CA SER A 138 3.23 27.64 3.88
C SER A 138 3.98 27.36 5.17
N ASN A 139 3.61 28.07 6.25
CA ASN A 139 4.03 27.78 7.63
C ASN A 139 3.25 26.62 8.26
N LYS A 140 2.41 25.91 7.51
CA LYS A 140 1.74 24.72 8.05
C LYS A 140 2.76 23.61 8.24
N SER A 141 3.04 23.30 9.51
CA SER A 141 3.62 22.01 9.89
C SER A 141 2.73 20.91 9.28
N LEU A 142 3.32 20.09 8.41
CA LEU A 142 2.68 18.88 7.92
C LEU A 142 2.65 17.90 9.09
N THR A 143 1.54 17.88 9.80
CA THR A 143 1.38 17.07 11.00
C THR A 143 1.47 15.60 10.64
N LYS A 144 2.29 14.85 11.38
CA LYS A 144 2.42 13.39 11.27
C LYS A 144 1.07 12.72 11.50
N SER A 145 0.33 12.42 10.44
CA SER A 145 -0.79 11.48 10.54
C SER A 145 -0.29 10.09 10.18
N SER A 146 0.47 9.46 11.07
CA SER A 146 1.08 8.16 10.79
C SER A 146 0.19 7.00 11.21
N LEU A 147 -1.07 6.97 10.73
CA LEU A 147 -2.02 5.87 10.97
C LEU A 147 -1.41 4.50 10.65
N LEU A 148 -0.54 4.44 9.64
CA LEU A 148 0.22 3.23 9.31
C LEU A 148 1.25 2.87 10.39
N ILE A 149 2.02 3.83 10.90
CA ILE A 149 2.97 3.60 12.01
C ILE A 149 2.22 3.09 13.25
N PHE A 150 1.06 3.68 13.56
CA PHE A 150 0.23 3.23 14.69
C PHE A 150 -0.28 1.80 14.49
N ALA A 151 -0.83 1.49 13.32
CA ALA A 151 -1.29 0.15 12.99
C ALA A 151 -0.16 -0.90 13.06
N ILE A 152 1.04 -0.53 12.58
CA ILE A 152 2.23 -1.37 12.72
C ILE A 152 2.57 -1.58 14.19
N ALA A 153 2.70 -0.52 14.98
CA ALA A 153 3.06 -0.61 16.39
C ALA A 153 2.08 -1.48 17.19
N ALA A 154 0.78 -1.30 16.98
CA ALA A 154 -0.27 -2.05 17.65
C ALA A 154 -0.20 -3.57 17.37
N ALA A 155 0.22 -3.97 16.16
CA ALA A 155 0.35 -5.37 15.79
C ALA A 155 1.50 -6.10 16.51
N PHE A 156 2.55 -5.38 16.94
CA PHE A 156 3.67 -6.00 17.68
C PHE A 156 3.32 -6.23 19.16
N PRO A 157 3.86 -7.27 19.81
CA PRO A 157 3.87 -7.39 21.26
C PRO A 157 4.54 -6.18 21.96
N PRO A 158 4.10 -5.76 23.16
CA PRO A 158 4.60 -4.54 23.82
C PRO A 158 6.13 -4.46 23.95
N HIS A 159 6.80 -5.57 24.27
CA HIS A 159 8.25 -5.63 24.42
C HIS A 159 9.03 -5.40 23.11
N LEU A 160 8.38 -5.54 21.94
CA LEU A 160 8.97 -5.32 20.61
C LEU A 160 8.66 -3.93 20.03
N ARG A 161 7.97 -3.07 20.80
CA ARG A 161 7.60 -1.69 20.40
C ARG A 161 8.61 -0.62 20.86
N LYS A 162 9.70 -1.03 21.52
CA LYS A 162 10.66 -0.09 22.15
C LYS A 162 11.18 0.94 21.13
N GLY A 163 11.09 2.22 21.49
CA GLY A 163 11.57 3.33 20.65
C GLY A 163 10.53 3.93 19.70
N LEU A 164 9.27 3.46 19.74
CA LEU A 164 8.17 4.13 19.05
C LEU A 164 7.49 5.18 19.95
N PRO A 165 7.03 6.31 19.39
CA PRO A 165 6.21 7.25 20.13
C PRO A 165 4.92 6.55 20.58
N GLN A 166 4.53 6.75 21.84
CA GLN A 166 3.24 6.28 22.31
C GLN A 166 2.12 7.05 21.60
N PRO A 167 1.03 6.40 21.19
CA PRO A 167 -0.12 7.09 20.61
C PRO A 167 -0.80 7.97 21.65
N ASP A 168 -1.16 9.20 21.28
CA ASP A 168 -1.95 10.12 22.11
C ASP A 168 -3.44 9.71 22.22
N THR A 169 -3.87 8.59 21.61
CA THR A 169 -5.30 8.24 21.49
C THR A 169 -5.57 6.80 21.93
N SER A 170 -6.43 6.64 22.96
CA SER A 170 -6.72 5.34 23.59
C SER A 170 -7.76 4.48 22.84
N LEU A 171 -8.79 5.06 22.22
CA LEU A 171 -9.95 4.28 21.78
C LEU A 171 -9.71 3.37 20.56
N GLN A 172 -9.06 3.87 19.50
CA GLN A 172 -8.73 3.02 18.34
C GLN A 172 -7.59 2.04 18.64
N LEU A 173 -6.74 2.38 19.62
CA LEU A 173 -5.66 1.54 20.09
C LEU A 173 -6.23 0.35 20.87
N GLU A 174 -7.14 0.58 21.81
CA GLU A 174 -7.79 -0.48 22.60
C GLU A 174 -8.53 -1.47 21.70
N ASP A 175 -9.30 -0.98 20.72
CA ASP A 175 -9.99 -1.82 19.75
C ASP A 175 -9.04 -2.62 18.86
N ALA A 176 -7.92 -2.03 18.41
CA ALA A 176 -6.94 -2.71 17.58
C ALA A 176 -6.05 -3.68 18.37
N GLU A 177 -5.77 -3.39 19.65
CA GLU A 177 -5.00 -4.24 20.54
C GLU A 177 -5.81 -5.46 21.01
N THR A 178 -7.12 -5.30 21.18
CA THR A 178 -8.01 -6.41 21.56
C THR A 178 -8.46 -7.26 20.38
N LYS A 179 -8.52 -6.70 19.16
CA LYS A 179 -8.96 -7.42 17.96
C LYS A 179 -7.78 -7.74 17.05
N SER A 180 -7.32 -8.99 17.11
CA SER A 180 -6.28 -9.55 16.22
C SER A 180 -6.56 -9.40 14.71
N ASN A 181 -7.79 -9.08 14.33
CA ASN A 181 -8.26 -8.89 12.95
C ASN A 181 -8.79 -7.48 12.66
N PHE A 182 -8.33 -6.45 13.38
CA PHE A 182 -8.76 -5.08 13.11
C PHE A 182 -8.37 -4.61 11.70
N ILE A 183 -9.35 -4.10 10.96
CA ILE A 183 -9.17 -3.56 9.60
C ILE A 183 -9.15 -2.04 9.66
N TRP A 184 -7.99 -1.48 9.35
CA TRP A 184 -7.77 -0.06 9.20
C TRP A 184 -8.23 0.42 7.81
N ARG A 185 -8.52 1.72 7.71
CA ARG A 185 -8.99 2.35 6.47
C ARG A 185 -8.19 3.60 6.18
N CYS A 186 -7.78 3.78 4.93
CA CYS A 186 -7.29 5.08 4.48
C CYS A 186 -8.47 6.08 4.44
N LYS A 187 -8.24 7.30 4.94
CA LYS A 187 -9.24 8.38 4.89
C LYS A 187 -9.29 9.09 3.54
N SER A 188 -8.37 8.81 2.63
CA SER A 188 -8.13 9.59 1.40
C SER A 188 -8.22 8.77 0.10
N CYS A 189 -8.16 7.44 0.17
CA CYS A 189 -8.41 6.52 -0.96
C CYS A 189 -9.17 5.26 -0.52
N ALA A 190 -9.65 4.50 -1.50
CA ALA A 190 -10.44 3.28 -1.27
C ALA A 190 -9.55 2.09 -0.89
N THR A 191 -8.75 2.29 0.15
CA THR A 191 -7.79 1.31 0.68
C THR A 191 -8.18 0.89 2.09
N LYS A 192 -8.30 -0.43 2.28
CA LYS A 192 -8.37 -1.08 3.58
C LYS A 192 -7.05 -1.78 3.83
N TYR A 193 -6.66 -1.94 5.08
CA TYR A 193 -5.48 -2.72 5.41
C TYR A 193 -5.54 -3.33 6.79
N ARG A 194 -4.79 -4.39 6.99
CA ARG A 194 -4.63 -5.10 8.26
C ARG A 194 -3.15 -5.33 8.48
N VAL A 195 -2.70 -5.23 9.72
CA VAL A 195 -1.33 -5.53 10.11
C VAL A 195 -1.35 -6.63 11.16
N ARG A 196 -0.54 -7.67 10.97
CA ARG A 196 -0.38 -8.79 11.90
C ARG A 196 1.10 -9.03 12.17
N TYR A 197 1.43 -9.42 13.39
CA TYR A 197 2.74 -9.93 13.75
C TYR A 197 2.65 -11.43 14.01
N GLU A 198 3.53 -12.19 13.37
CA GLU A 198 3.65 -13.63 13.52
C GLU A 198 4.97 -13.94 14.22
N GLY A 199 4.93 -14.32 15.51
CA GLY A 199 6.12 -14.46 16.36
C GLY A 199 7.03 -15.67 16.11
N ARG A 200 6.80 -16.44 15.04
CA ARG A 200 7.62 -17.63 14.72
C ARG A 200 8.92 -17.21 14.04
N ASN A 201 10.00 -17.97 14.23
CA ASN A 201 11.29 -17.80 13.52
C ASN A 201 11.80 -16.35 13.50
N GLY A 202 11.98 -15.72 14.67
CA GLY A 202 12.47 -14.34 14.79
C GLY A 202 11.45 -13.26 14.44
N GLY A 203 10.23 -13.62 14.04
CA GLY A 203 9.13 -12.70 13.81
C GLY A 203 8.97 -12.28 12.34
N GLU A 204 7.74 -12.26 11.87
CA GLU A 204 7.31 -11.72 10.58
C GLU A 204 6.17 -10.72 10.79
N VAL A 205 6.20 -9.60 10.08
CA VAL A 205 5.04 -8.72 9.95
C VAL A 205 4.37 -8.97 8.62
N VAL A 206 3.06 -9.16 8.67
CA VAL A 206 2.20 -9.29 7.50
C VAL A 206 1.27 -8.09 7.43
N VAL A 207 1.45 -7.25 6.42
CA VAL A 207 0.51 -6.17 6.08
C VAL A 207 -0.30 -6.63 4.87
N THR A 208 -1.60 -6.84 5.06
CA THR A 208 -2.52 -7.11 3.94
C THR A 208 -3.22 -5.80 3.58
N ALA A 209 -3.11 -5.37 2.34
CA ALA A 209 -3.78 -4.19 1.79
C ALA A 209 -4.79 -4.61 0.72
N TRP A 210 -5.95 -3.95 0.73
CA TRP A 210 -6.99 -4.11 -0.28
C TRP A 210 -7.29 -2.77 -0.91
N HIS A 211 -7.16 -2.68 -2.23
CA HIS A 211 -7.46 -1.49 -3.01
C HIS A 211 -8.68 -1.75 -3.89
N CYS A 212 -9.71 -0.94 -3.72
CA CYS A 212 -10.93 -1.04 -4.51
C CYS A 212 -10.90 -0.05 -5.66
N PHE A 213 -11.18 -0.54 -6.88
CA PHE A 213 -11.36 0.27 -8.09
C PHE A 213 -12.84 0.51 -8.43
N GLY A 214 -13.76 0.06 -7.57
CA GLY A 214 -15.20 0.25 -7.77
C GLY A 214 -15.80 -0.72 -8.79
N LYS A 215 -17.08 -0.49 -9.10
CA LYS A 215 -17.89 -1.37 -9.95
C LYS A 215 -17.98 -0.91 -11.39
N GLU A 216 -17.79 0.38 -11.63
CA GLU A 216 -17.92 0.99 -12.94
C GLU A 216 -16.57 1.59 -13.36
N LEU A 217 -16.24 1.46 -14.65
CA LEU A 217 -14.96 1.91 -15.19
C LEU A 217 -14.68 3.41 -14.93
N TRP A 218 -15.71 4.24 -14.99
CA TRP A 218 -15.58 5.67 -14.71
C TRP A 218 -15.23 5.94 -13.23
N LYS A 219 -15.74 5.13 -12.30
CA LYS A 219 -15.33 5.21 -10.88
C LYS A 219 -13.92 4.69 -10.68
N ALA A 220 -13.53 3.64 -11.42
CA ALA A 220 -12.16 3.14 -11.40
C ALA A 220 -11.17 4.23 -11.81
N GLN A 221 -11.50 5.01 -12.83
CA GLN A 221 -10.67 6.13 -13.28
C GLN A 221 -10.56 7.22 -12.20
N GLN A 222 -11.68 7.52 -11.51
CA GLN A 222 -11.65 8.45 -10.40
C GLN A 222 -10.79 7.95 -9.23
N PHE A 223 -10.99 6.70 -8.80
CA PHE A 223 -10.25 6.09 -7.70
C PHE A 223 -8.76 5.92 -8.03
N TRP A 224 -8.42 5.68 -9.29
CA TRP A 224 -7.05 5.64 -9.78
C TRP A 224 -6.28 6.89 -9.36
N THR A 225 -6.87 8.08 -9.58
CA THR A 225 -6.23 9.35 -9.23
C THR A 225 -5.96 9.51 -7.73
N TYR A 226 -6.65 8.76 -6.87
CA TYR A 226 -6.44 8.75 -5.43
C TYR A 226 -5.42 7.70 -5.00
N LEU A 227 -5.21 6.65 -5.79
CA LEU A 227 -4.29 5.55 -5.47
C LEU A 227 -2.87 5.82 -5.97
N VAL A 228 -2.71 6.51 -7.10
CA VAL A 228 -1.38 6.82 -7.65
C VAL A 228 -0.74 8.02 -6.96
N ARG A 229 0.54 7.89 -6.59
CA ARG A 229 1.30 8.98 -5.97
C ARG A 229 1.55 10.07 -7.01
N ARG A 230 1.23 11.32 -6.65
CA ARG A 230 1.49 12.49 -7.49
C ARG A 230 2.29 13.50 -6.72
N GLU A 231 3.57 13.57 -7.00
CA GLU A 231 4.49 14.50 -6.39
C GLU A 231 5.38 15.14 -7.45
N GLY A 232 5.78 16.38 -7.20
CA GLY A 232 6.58 17.14 -8.14
C GLY A 232 6.80 18.56 -7.61
N PRO A 233 7.98 19.14 -7.84
CA PRO A 233 8.31 20.48 -7.36
C PRO A 233 7.32 21.53 -7.91
N THR A 234 6.85 21.34 -9.14
CA THR A 234 5.92 22.25 -9.85
C THR A 234 4.43 21.88 -9.66
N LEU A 235 4.12 20.74 -9.05
CA LEU A 235 2.72 20.36 -8.78
C LEU A 235 2.17 21.20 -7.63
N GLY A 236 1.08 21.94 -7.89
CA GLY A 236 0.36 22.68 -6.86
C GLY A 236 -0.29 21.76 -5.81
N PRO A 237 -0.56 22.24 -4.57
CA PRO A 237 -1.06 21.41 -3.47
C PRO A 237 -2.32 20.59 -3.81
N ALA A 238 -3.25 21.16 -4.58
CA ALA A 238 -4.49 20.48 -4.98
C ALA A 238 -4.26 19.31 -5.96
N LYS A 239 -3.11 19.27 -6.66
CA LYS A 239 -2.75 18.21 -7.60
C LYS A 239 -1.84 17.15 -6.96
N ARG A 240 -1.28 17.43 -5.78
CA ARG A 240 -0.43 16.49 -5.06
C ARG A 240 -1.31 15.41 -4.45
N ASN A 241 -0.86 14.17 -4.58
CA ASN A 241 -1.53 13.02 -4.01
C ASN A 241 -0.48 12.20 -3.26
N SER A 242 -0.23 12.61 -2.02
CA SER A 242 0.68 11.93 -1.09
C SER A 242 0.19 12.06 0.34
N GLU A 243 0.84 11.36 1.26
CA GLU A 243 0.55 11.33 2.70
C GLU A 243 0.47 12.73 3.34
N TYR A 244 1.11 13.73 2.73
CA TYR A 244 1.21 15.09 3.23
C TYR A 244 0.14 16.05 2.71
N TYR A 245 -0.40 15.79 1.51
CA TYR A 245 -1.29 16.72 0.82
C TYR A 245 -2.70 16.16 0.58
N SER A 246 -2.94 14.90 0.96
CA SER A 246 -4.22 14.26 0.74
C SER A 246 -5.32 14.82 1.64
N VAL A 247 -6.48 15.13 1.04
CA VAL A 247 -7.69 15.49 1.77
C VAL A 247 -8.47 14.22 2.13
N SER A 248 -9.11 14.21 3.30
CA SER A 248 -10.05 13.14 3.63
C SER A 248 -11.24 13.17 2.69
N ARG A 249 -11.71 11.99 2.28
CA ARG A 249 -12.81 11.80 1.34
C ARG A 249 -13.82 10.81 1.93
N SER A 250 -15.10 11.05 1.67
CA SER A 250 -16.12 10.04 1.86
C SER A 250 -16.01 9.04 0.71
N LEU A 251 -15.61 7.81 1.01
CA LEU A 251 -15.41 6.76 0.02
C LEU A 251 -16.33 5.58 0.35
N PRO A 252 -16.99 4.97 -0.65
CA PRO A 252 -17.85 3.83 -0.43
C PRO A 252 -17.12 2.72 0.32
N ASP A 253 -17.83 2.09 1.25
CA ASP A 253 -17.33 0.85 1.81
C ASP A 253 -17.38 -0.28 0.77
N PHE A 254 -16.42 -1.20 0.85
CA PHE A 254 -16.33 -2.35 -0.05
C PHE A 254 -15.99 -3.61 0.73
N LYS A 255 -16.50 -4.76 0.28
CA LYS A 255 -16.15 -6.05 0.86
C LYS A 255 -14.73 -6.46 0.45
N ILE A 256 -14.01 -7.08 1.36
CA ILE A 256 -12.71 -7.69 1.08
C ILE A 256 -12.92 -9.19 0.79
N PRO A 257 -12.04 -9.83 0.01
CA PRO A 257 -11.96 -11.28 -0.03
C PRO A 257 -11.73 -11.82 1.38
N GLU A 258 -12.64 -12.66 1.88
CA GLU A 258 -12.37 -13.41 3.10
C GLU A 258 -11.33 -14.48 2.78
N SER A 259 -10.30 -14.59 3.62
CA SER A 259 -9.40 -15.74 3.58
C SER A 259 -10.16 -16.94 4.12
N THR A 260 -10.63 -17.82 3.23
CA THR A 260 -11.03 -19.19 3.57
C THR A 260 -9.90 -19.94 4.25
#